data_AF-A0A1M7RF31-F1
#
_entry.id   AF-A0A1M7RF31-F1
#
_cell.length_a   1.000
_cell.length_b   1.000
_cell.length_c   1.000
_cell.angle_alpha   90.00
_cell.angle_beta   90.00
_cell.angle_gamma   90.00
#
_symmetry.space_group_name_H-M   'P 1'
#
loop_
_entity.id
_entity.type
_entity.pdbx_description
1 polymer ?
#
loop_
_entity_poly.entity_id
_entity_poly.type
_entity_poly.pdbx_seq_one_letter_code
_entity_poly.pdbx_strand_id
1 'polypeptide(L)'
;MSDFYKYFKENMDALGLPAPESLFGNMQLALGAASTLVGLVEKFGKKVTVMEMVGAGIRGEKLAVVAAMSASIYVGAVIGSIAVATGRSLAGGLSLADVLLNAQMNHLHRPWLPSVLIRHPEIYKRSNK
;
A
#
# COMPACT_ATOMS: atom_id res chain seq x y z
N MET A 1 -13.34 15.01 -9.86
CA MET A 1 -11.99 14.43 -9.66
C MET A 1 -12.16 13.24 -8.74
N SER A 2 -11.57 12.09 -9.03
CA SER A 2 -11.73 10.91 -8.17
C SER A 2 -11.15 11.22 -6.80
N ASP A 3 -11.97 11.15 -5.75
CA ASP A 3 -11.51 11.30 -4.35
C ASP A 3 -10.53 10.20 -3.92
N PHE A 4 -10.24 9.23 -4.81
CA PHE A 4 -9.29 8.15 -4.59
C PHE A 4 -7.94 8.66 -4.07
N TYR A 5 -7.25 9.56 -4.79
CA TYR A 5 -5.90 9.96 -4.35
C TYR A 5 -5.96 10.74 -3.03
N LYS A 6 -7.02 11.54 -2.82
CA LYS A 6 -7.26 12.22 -1.55
C LYS A 6 -7.34 11.22 -0.41
N TYR A 7 -8.18 10.18 -0.53
CA TYR A 7 -8.33 9.16 0.52
C TYR A 7 -7.09 8.26 0.67
N PHE A 8 -6.41 7.96 -0.44
CA PHE A 8 -5.16 7.20 -0.42
C PHE A 8 -4.07 7.96 0.33
N LYS A 9 -3.86 9.22 -0.04
CA LYS A 9 -2.88 10.11 0.59
C LYS A 9 -3.20 10.33 2.06
N GLU A 10 -4.46 10.59 2.39
CA GLU A 10 -4.89 10.73 3.79
C GLU A 10 -4.52 9.51 4.64
N ASN A 11 -4.73 8.30 4.11
CA ASN A 11 -4.39 7.06 4.83
C ASN A 11 -2.87 6.87 4.97
N MET A 12 -2.11 7.14 3.91
CA MET A 12 -0.65 7.03 3.92
C MET A 12 -0.01 8.08 4.85
N ASP A 13 -0.51 9.32 4.82
CA ASP A 13 -0.05 10.41 5.69
C ASP A 13 -0.36 10.09 7.17
N ALA A 14 -1.51 9.45 7.47
CA ALA A 14 -1.84 8.98 8.82
C ALA A 14 -0.87 7.91 9.34
N LEU A 15 -0.25 7.14 8.43
CA LEU A 15 0.81 6.17 8.74
C LEU A 15 2.21 6.79 8.75
N GLY A 16 2.34 8.08 8.42
CA GLY A 16 3.63 8.75 8.26
C GLY A 16 4.42 8.26 7.04
N LEU A 17 3.74 7.70 6.04
CA LEU A 17 4.35 7.09 4.87
C LEU A 17 4.23 7.99 3.63
N PRO A 18 5.29 8.11 2.82
CA PRO A 18 5.26 8.94 1.62
C PRO A 18 4.38 8.31 0.53
N ALA A 19 3.52 9.14 -0.07
CA ALA A 19 2.63 8.75 -1.18
C ALA A 19 2.81 9.68 -2.39
N PRO A 20 3.86 9.48 -3.22
CA PRO A 20 4.09 10.30 -4.40
C PRO A 20 2.94 10.19 -5.40
N GLU A 21 2.40 11.34 -5.80
CA GLU A 21 1.29 11.40 -6.77
C GLU A 21 1.64 10.76 -8.12
N SER A 22 2.92 10.82 -8.53
CA SER A 22 3.39 10.14 -9.75
C SER A 22 3.23 8.61 -9.72
N LEU A 23 3.21 8.01 -8.53
CA LEU A 23 3.05 6.55 -8.34
C LEU A 23 1.63 6.16 -7.93
N PHE A 24 0.89 7.06 -7.27
CA PHE A 24 -0.37 6.73 -6.60
C PHE A 24 -1.53 7.68 -6.92
N GLY A 25 -1.37 8.62 -7.85
CA GLY A 25 -2.32 9.69 -8.14
C GLY A 25 -3.70 9.24 -8.65
N ASN A 26 -3.84 7.97 -9.02
CA ASN A 26 -5.13 7.35 -9.30
C ASN A 26 -5.05 5.84 -9.04
N MET A 27 -6.20 5.15 -9.12
CA MET A 27 -6.31 3.73 -8.84
C MET A 27 -5.41 2.89 -9.74
N GLN A 28 -5.34 3.20 -11.04
CA GLN A 28 -4.54 2.47 -12.01
C GLN A 28 -3.03 2.59 -11.72
N LEU A 29 -2.55 3.80 -11.45
CA LEU A 29 -1.16 4.03 -11.06
C LEU A 29 -0.84 3.31 -9.76
N ALA A 30 -1.72 3.42 -8.76
CA ALA A 30 -1.51 2.79 -7.47
C ALA A 30 -1.46 1.27 -7.55
N LEU A 31 -2.35 0.64 -8.33
CA LEU A 31 -2.34 -0.81 -8.59
C LEU A 31 -1.09 -1.26 -9.36
N GLY A 32 -0.67 -0.48 -10.35
CA GLY A 32 0.57 -0.74 -11.09
C GLY A 32 1.80 -0.71 -10.18
N ALA A 33 1.93 0.36 -9.39
CA ALA A 33 3.01 0.51 -8.42
C ALA A 33 2.97 -0.61 -7.36
N ALA A 34 1.79 -0.94 -6.82
CA ALA A 34 1.64 -2.04 -5.87
C ALA A 34 2.06 -3.39 -6.47
N SER A 35 1.72 -3.67 -7.72
CA SER A 35 2.12 -4.90 -8.41
C SER A 35 3.65 -5.02 -8.54
N THR A 36 4.31 -3.94 -8.95
CA THR A 36 5.77 -3.88 -9.02
C THR A 36 6.42 -4.09 -7.65
N LEU A 37 5.91 -3.39 -6.64
CA LEU A 37 6.37 -3.50 -5.26
C LEU A 37 6.24 -4.93 -4.71
N VAL A 38 5.10 -5.58 -4.99
CA VAL A 38 4.87 -6.97 -4.59
C VAL A 38 5.87 -7.90 -5.29
N GLY A 39 6.09 -7.76 -6.60
CA GLY A 39 7.06 -8.58 -7.33
C GLY A 39 8.49 -8.45 -6.77
N LEU A 40 8.86 -7.24 -6.33
CA LEU A 40 10.14 -7.00 -5.66
C LEU A 40 10.20 -7.63 -4.26
N VAL A 41 9.11 -7.59 -3.48
CA VAL A 41 9.03 -8.32 -2.19
C VAL A 41 9.17 -9.82 -2.39
N GLU A 42 8.60 -10.38 -3.46
CA GLU A 42 8.75 -11.81 -3.78
C GLU A 42 10.18 -12.16 -4.17
N LYS A 43 10.82 -11.29 -4.95
CA LYS A 43 12.19 -11.50 -5.43
C LYS A 43 13.24 -11.38 -4.33
N PHE A 44 13.13 -10.35 -3.48
CA PHE A 44 14.16 -10.01 -2.51
C PHE A 44 13.83 -10.46 -1.08
N GLY A 45 12.55 -10.69 -0.78
CA GLY A 45 12.09 -11.15 0.52
C GLY A 45 11.47 -10.04 1.37
N LYS A 46 10.71 -10.47 2.38
CA LYS A 46 9.83 -9.61 3.20
C LYS A 46 10.57 -8.68 4.17
N LYS A 47 11.80 -9.06 4.54
CA LYS A 47 12.64 -8.38 5.53
C LYS A 47 13.60 -7.37 4.90
N VAL A 48 13.71 -7.38 3.58
CA VAL A 48 14.49 -6.40 2.82
C VAL A 48 13.86 -5.03 3.01
N THR A 49 14.69 -4.01 2.99
CA THR A 49 14.30 -2.62 3.21
C THR A 49 13.79 -1.97 1.92
N VAL A 50 13.01 -0.89 2.03
CA VAL A 50 12.54 -0.16 0.85
C VAL A 50 13.72 0.39 0.03
N MET A 51 14.83 0.76 0.68
CA MET A 51 16.04 1.22 -0.02
C MET A 51 16.66 0.15 -0.91
N GLU A 52 16.74 -1.08 -0.41
CA GLU A 52 17.26 -2.22 -1.19
C GLU A 52 16.34 -2.52 -2.39
N MET A 53 15.02 -2.31 -2.27
CA MET A 53 14.09 -2.42 -3.40
C MET A 53 14.22 -1.25 -4.40
N VAL A 54 14.46 -0.03 -3.91
CA VAL A 54 14.66 1.18 -4.74
C VAL A 54 15.89 1.01 -5.62
N GLY A 55 17.01 0.57 -5.04
CA GLY A 55 18.22 0.24 -5.80
C GLY A 55 18.01 -0.88 -6.84
N ALA A 56 17.01 -1.73 -6.63
CA ALA A 56 16.71 -2.87 -7.49
C ALA A 56 15.62 -2.62 -8.56
N GLY A 57 14.98 -1.44 -8.60
CA GLY A 57 14.03 -1.13 -9.68
C GLY A 57 12.93 -0.11 -9.39
N ILE A 58 12.74 0.38 -8.16
CA ILE A 58 11.74 1.42 -7.88
C ILE A 58 12.35 2.81 -8.10
N ARG A 59 11.93 3.53 -9.16
CA ARG A 59 12.30 4.93 -9.37
C ARG A 59 11.40 5.87 -8.57
N GLY A 60 11.53 5.82 -7.25
CA GLY A 60 10.79 6.68 -6.33
C GLY A 60 11.73 7.40 -5.38
N GLU A 61 12.31 8.53 -5.78
CA GLU A 61 13.24 9.32 -4.95
C GLU A 61 12.62 9.68 -3.58
N LYS A 62 11.29 9.92 -3.57
CA LYS A 62 10.52 10.20 -2.35
C LYS A 62 10.31 8.99 -1.43
N LEU A 63 10.60 7.77 -1.89
CA LEU A 63 10.56 6.55 -1.06
C LEU A 63 11.83 6.37 -0.23
N ALA A 64 12.88 7.16 -0.48
CA ALA A 64 14.08 7.19 0.37
C ALA A 64 13.76 7.60 1.81
N VAL A 65 12.65 8.33 2.05
CA VAL A 65 12.20 8.71 3.41
C VAL A 65 11.86 7.47 4.26
N VAL A 66 11.39 6.40 3.63
CA VAL A 66 11.08 5.12 4.29
C VAL A 66 12.12 4.04 3.97
N ALA A 67 13.33 4.47 3.60
CA ALA A 67 14.44 3.61 3.19
C ALA A 67 14.67 2.42 4.11
N ALA A 68 14.73 2.65 5.43
CA ALA A 68 15.01 1.63 6.43
C ALA A 68 13.79 0.78 6.81
N MET A 69 12.59 1.15 6.35
CA MET A 69 11.39 0.39 6.65
C MET A 69 11.42 -0.93 5.89
N SER A 70 10.86 -1.97 6.48
CA SER A 70 10.74 -3.24 5.77
C SER A 70 9.80 -3.08 4.58
N ALA A 71 10.20 -3.72 3.48
CA ALA A 71 9.46 -3.81 2.24
C ALA A 71 8.03 -4.29 2.48
N SER A 72 7.86 -5.37 3.26
CA SER A 72 6.54 -5.94 3.53
C SER A 72 5.59 -4.99 4.26
N ILE A 73 6.09 -4.12 5.14
CA ILE A 73 5.28 -3.10 5.81
C ILE A 73 4.87 -2.03 4.79
N TYR A 74 5.79 -1.53 3.98
CA TYR A 74 5.48 -0.49 2.98
C TYR A 74 4.47 -1.00 1.95
N VAL A 75 4.72 -2.17 1.38
CA VAL A 75 3.84 -2.78 0.37
C VAL A 75 2.48 -3.12 0.97
N GLY A 76 2.44 -3.62 2.22
CA GLY A 76 1.20 -3.83 2.95
C GLY A 76 0.41 -2.53 3.13
N ALA A 77 1.09 -1.43 3.49
CA ALA A 77 0.49 -0.11 3.64
C ALA A 77 -0.08 0.45 2.34
N VAL A 78 0.62 0.28 1.22
CA VAL A 78 0.12 0.67 -0.11
C VAL A 78 -1.15 -0.10 -0.45
N ILE A 79 -1.16 -1.44 -0.30
CA ILE A 79 -2.32 -2.27 -0.62
C ILE A 79 -3.52 -1.92 0.29
N GLY A 80 -3.28 -1.78 1.60
CA GLY A 80 -4.31 -1.35 2.54
C GLY A 80 -4.90 0.02 2.18
N SER A 81 -4.04 0.97 1.81
CA SER A 81 -4.46 2.31 1.41
C SER A 81 -5.24 2.32 0.09
N ILE A 82 -4.91 1.45 -0.88
CA ILE A 82 -5.69 1.27 -2.11
C ILE A 82 -7.09 0.78 -1.75
N ALA A 83 -7.20 -0.23 -0.89
CA ALA A 83 -8.49 -0.75 -0.46
C ALA A 83 -9.30 0.34 0.27
N VAL A 84 -8.68 1.08 1.20
CA VAL A 84 -9.32 2.20 1.91
C VAL A 84 -9.85 3.25 0.95
N ALA A 85 -9.00 3.71 0.03
CA ALA A 85 -9.38 4.72 -0.95
C ALA A 85 -10.50 4.24 -1.87
N THR A 86 -10.44 2.97 -2.30
CA THR A 86 -11.47 2.35 -3.15
C THR A 86 -12.78 2.21 -2.41
N GLY A 87 -12.78 1.68 -1.18
CA GLY A 87 -13.98 1.50 -0.37
C GLY A 87 -14.64 2.82 0.02
N ARG A 88 -13.86 3.85 0.36
CA ARG A 88 -14.42 5.20 0.63
C ARG A 88 -14.95 5.88 -0.65
N SER A 89 -14.32 5.61 -1.79
CA SER A 89 -14.81 6.11 -3.08
C SER A 89 -16.10 5.41 -3.54
N LEU A 90 -16.42 4.22 -3.02
CA LEU A 90 -17.51 3.39 -3.51
C LEU A 90 -18.66 3.11 -2.50
N ALA A 91 -18.42 3.02 -1.18
CA ALA A 91 -19.32 2.19 -0.35
C ALA A 91 -19.53 2.57 1.14
N GLY A 92 -18.93 3.62 1.70
CA GLY A 92 -19.32 4.08 3.05
C GLY A 92 -18.91 3.19 4.24
N GLY A 93 -17.92 2.31 4.08
CA GLY A 93 -17.34 1.52 5.18
C GLY A 93 -16.25 0.56 4.69
N LEU A 94 -15.32 0.16 5.57
CA LEU A 94 -14.18 -0.72 5.24
C LEU A 94 -13.94 -1.78 6.32
N SER A 95 -13.85 -3.04 5.89
CA SER A 95 -13.46 -4.18 6.73
C SER A 95 -12.17 -4.85 6.22
N LEU A 96 -11.55 -5.69 7.05
CA LEU A 96 -10.40 -6.51 6.64
C LEU A 96 -10.75 -7.41 5.45
N ALA A 97 -11.99 -7.92 5.40
CA ALA A 97 -12.45 -8.77 4.31
C ALA A 97 -12.45 -7.99 2.98
N ASP A 98 -12.87 -6.72 2.99
CA ASP A 98 -12.87 -5.88 1.80
C ASP A 98 -11.45 -5.65 1.28
N VAL A 99 -10.48 -5.45 2.19
CA VAL A 99 -9.06 -5.27 1.84
C VAL A 99 -8.50 -6.55 1.20
N LEU A 100 -8.78 -7.71 1.79
CA LEU A 100 -8.31 -8.99 1.27
C LEU A 100 -8.99 -9.36 -0.06
N LEU A 101 -10.29 -9.09 -0.19
CA LEU A 101 -11.03 -9.29 -1.43
C LEU A 101 -10.51 -8.39 -2.53
N ASN A 102 -10.27 -7.10 -2.24
CA ASN A 102 -9.69 -6.16 -3.19
C ASN A 102 -8.29 -6.60 -3.63
N ALA A 103 -7.45 -7.05 -2.70
CA ALA A 103 -6.14 -7.60 -3.02
C ALA A 103 -6.23 -8.87 -3.90
N GLN A 104 -7.21 -9.74 -3.63
CA GLN A 104 -7.44 -10.94 -4.44
C GLN A 104 -7.91 -10.60 -5.85
N MET A 105 -8.90 -9.71 -5.99
CA MET A 105 -9.44 -9.28 -7.29
C MET A 105 -8.39 -8.62 -8.18
N ASN A 106 -7.41 -7.94 -7.57
CA ASN A 106 -6.35 -7.25 -8.30
C ASN A 106 -5.05 -8.09 -8.37
N HIS A 107 -5.08 -9.38 -8.04
CA HIS A 107 -3.90 -10.28 -8.06
C HIS A 107 -2.73 -9.84 -7.16
N LEU A 108 -3.00 -9.04 -6.14
CA LEU A 108 -2.06 -8.57 -5.12
C LEU A 108 -2.03 -9.46 -3.87
N HIS A 109 -2.90 -10.47 -3.79
CA HIS A 109 -2.92 -11.42 -2.68
C HIS A 109 -1.58 -12.16 -2.54
N ARG A 110 -1.05 -12.26 -1.32
CA ARG A 110 0.18 -13.00 -1.00
C ARG A 110 0.05 -13.73 0.35
N PRO A 111 0.74 -14.86 0.56
CA PRO A 111 0.65 -15.62 1.82
C PRO A 111 1.03 -14.80 3.06
N TRP A 112 1.90 -13.80 2.90
CA TRP A 112 2.32 -12.91 3.99
C TRP A 112 1.35 -11.77 4.26
N LEU A 113 0.50 -11.40 3.30
CA LEU A 113 -0.34 -10.21 3.37
C LEU A 113 -1.39 -10.31 4.50
N PRO A 114 -2.15 -11.40 4.67
CA PRO A 114 -3.08 -11.53 5.79
C PRO A 114 -2.37 -11.42 7.14
N SER A 115 -1.20 -12.03 7.28
CA SER A 115 -0.44 -12.01 8.54
C SER A 115 0.00 -10.59 8.92
N VAL A 116 0.40 -9.78 7.94
CA VAL A 116 0.77 -8.37 8.16
C VAL A 116 -0.45 -7.55 8.54
N LEU A 117 -1.56 -7.65 7.80
CA LEU A 117 -2.77 -6.88 8.07
C LEU A 117 -3.44 -7.26 9.40
N ILE A 118 -3.33 -8.52 9.84
CA ILE A 118 -3.82 -8.96 11.15
C ILE A 118 -2.97 -8.39 12.29
N ARG A 119 -1.63 -8.40 12.14
CA ARG A 119 -0.71 -7.89 13.16
C ARG A 119 -0.69 -6.37 13.24
N HIS A 120 -0.93 -5.71 12.12
CA HIS A 120 -0.89 -4.26 11.96
C HIS A 120 -2.23 -3.74 11.40
N PRO A 121 -3.33 -3.83 12.17
CA PRO A 121 -4.64 -3.39 11.71
C PRO A 121 -4.70 -1.88 11.41
N GLU A 122 -3.80 -1.08 11.97
CA GLU A 122 -3.60 0.34 11.66
C GLU A 122 -3.38 0.62 10.17
N ILE A 123 -2.87 -0.36 9.40
CA ILE A 123 -2.64 -0.23 7.96
C ILE A 123 -3.92 0.06 7.17
N TYR A 124 -5.05 -0.53 7.59
CA TYR A 124 -6.32 -0.41 6.88
C TYR A 124 -7.44 0.20 7.73
N LYS A 125 -7.28 0.25 9.06
CA LYS A 125 -8.19 0.94 9.96
C LYS A 125 -7.77 2.40 10.09
N ARG A 126 -8.62 3.31 9.63
CA ARG A 126 -8.46 4.74 9.87
C ARG A 126 -8.53 5.02 11.38
N SER A 127 -7.55 5.74 11.90
CA SER A 127 -7.65 6.35 13.23
C SER A 127 -8.68 7.47 13.16
N ASN A 128 -9.83 7.30 13.81
CA ASN A 128 -10.78 8.39 14.01
C ASN A 128 -10.15 9.36 15.01
N LYS A 129 -9.78 10.55 14.53
CA LYS A 129 -9.75 11.76 15.35
C LYS A 129 -10.98 12.58 15.00
#